data_AF-C4Y6U5-F1
#
_entry.id   AF-C4Y6U5-F1
#
_cell.length_a   1.000
_cell.length_b   1.000
_cell.length_c   1.000
_cell.angle_alpha   90.00
_cell.angle_beta   90.00
_cell.angle_gamma   90.00
#
_symmetry.space_group_name_H-M   'P 1'
#
loop_
_entity.id
_entity.type
_entity.pdbx_description
1 polymer ?
#
loop_
_entity_poly.entity_id
_entity_poly.type
_entity_poly.pdbx_seq_one_letter_code
_entity_poly.pdbx_strand_id
1 'polypeptide(L)'
;MSQWWDLPEEIVEAILKHVSFRDYVSITQTSRKVKETIDNRRFYEVVLASNFAQRIDNFEWSFSETDKILSKEQLWKLCCEIETFLDWVQESNVGDLISSQDKEICLRRKIHKLTAKDEYMIPIMIVYDSTVADFMECVREGNTMQPQSRVSWAQLLMHLQNFRKAVAYFQEAKTNSTTIIERTFFEVSRADFNFPLLVRNRSKQLYRMRKQISAQLPISKGTLGFPDWSSFIKFLHHIIQQIMRLLPKPKKQHPALNILRAYNGDGVGSKEMIAAMVAKILTEAVFGKVRIKVGNYFPDLTVRASAVVVWVGSIEVRLASRPSEIQIIARRVNPVSLRNPLAPLTPRRVLDLMVLPDQSPTVSLLQNFHFPWSPSATRWKFFIQVFKAAISNESIFSTIKDADDMLSYFYSSSLSENDRRTITTVTSILRNHLAVENSNKEDTCVKNISEKFGNGLLVINRNMEYIGSIISFDRESGSYCVCPHDFTRICFAQEASIYPVDTSDLEQTKKLLCWLFQSEGFVFIGACLYPYMLHEDKNIRMVSSSHN
;
A
#
# COMPACT_ATOMS: atom_id res chain seq x y z
N MET A 1 9.82 47.94 6.89
CA MET A 1 9.88 46.59 7.48
C MET A 1 10.57 45.68 6.48
N SER A 2 11.65 44.99 6.85
CA SER A 2 12.25 43.97 6.00
C SER A 2 11.26 42.82 5.85
N GLN A 3 10.92 42.45 4.62
CA GLN A 3 10.07 41.28 4.39
C GLN A 3 10.91 40.01 4.54
N TRP A 4 10.29 38.88 4.86
CA TRP A 4 11.05 37.67 5.21
C TRP A 4 11.87 37.10 4.03
N TRP A 5 11.50 37.42 2.79
CA TRP A 5 12.26 37.05 1.60
C TRP A 5 13.47 37.95 1.33
N ASP A 6 13.62 39.08 2.03
CA ASP A 6 14.81 39.92 1.97
C ASP A 6 15.88 39.47 3.02
N LEU A 7 15.63 38.36 3.73
CA LEU A 7 16.56 37.79 4.72
C LEU A 7 17.68 36.98 4.05
N PRO A 8 18.79 36.71 4.76
CA PRO A 8 19.84 35.79 4.29
C PRO A 8 19.27 34.47 3.78
N GLU A 9 19.87 33.93 2.72
CA GLU A 9 19.36 32.74 2.02
C GLU A 9 19.16 31.54 2.96
N GLU A 10 20.01 31.37 3.97
CA GLU A 10 19.92 30.29 4.95
C GLU A 10 18.63 30.39 5.80
N ILE A 11 18.21 31.62 6.12
CA ILE A 11 16.97 31.87 6.85
C ILE A 11 15.77 31.65 5.93
N VAL A 12 15.87 32.09 4.67
CA VAL A 12 14.84 31.84 3.65
C VAL A 12 14.67 30.33 3.43
N GLU A 13 15.75 29.55 3.32
CA GLU A 13 15.68 28.09 3.26
C GLU A 13 15.03 27.48 4.50
N ALA A 14 15.37 27.98 5.69
CA ALA A 14 14.78 27.50 6.94
C ALA A 14 13.27 27.73 6.97
N ILE A 15 12.79 28.87 6.46
CA ILE A 15 11.36 29.16 6.31
C ILE A 15 10.75 28.21 5.28
N LEU A 16 11.34 28.10 4.09
CA LEU A 16 10.81 27.31 2.99
C LEU A 16 10.73 25.80 3.28
N LYS A 17 11.52 25.27 4.20
CA LYS A 17 11.38 23.89 4.70
C LYS A 17 10.04 23.59 5.36
N HIS A 18 9.29 24.63 5.74
CA HIS A 18 7.97 24.51 6.37
C HIS A 18 6.84 24.91 5.44
N VAL A 19 7.14 25.29 4.20
CA VAL A 19 6.16 25.76 3.21
C VAL A 19 5.74 24.59 2.33
N SER A 20 4.43 24.39 2.16
CA SER A 20 3.93 23.37 1.24
C SER A 20 4.25 23.74 -0.21
N PHE A 21 4.28 22.77 -1.12
CA PHE A 21 4.49 23.08 -2.54
C PHE A 21 3.43 24.05 -3.08
N ARG A 22 2.15 23.90 -2.68
CA ARG A 22 1.08 24.80 -3.10
C ARG A 22 1.31 26.22 -2.60
N ASP A 23 1.62 26.38 -1.32
CA ASP A 23 1.89 27.70 -0.73
C ASP A 23 3.10 28.35 -1.38
N TYR A 24 4.14 27.58 -1.68
CA TYR A 24 5.31 28.08 -2.40
C TYR A 24 4.92 28.64 -3.78
N VAL A 25 4.10 27.92 -4.55
CA VAL A 25 3.58 28.41 -5.83
C VAL A 25 2.78 29.70 -5.63
N SER A 26 1.84 29.73 -4.69
CA SER A 26 1.02 30.91 -4.39
C SER A 26 1.88 32.11 -3.99
N ILE A 27 2.85 31.93 -3.09
CA ILE A 27 3.78 32.97 -2.65
C ILE A 27 4.55 33.53 -3.85
N THR A 28 5.07 32.67 -4.74
CA THR A 28 5.81 33.11 -5.94
C THR A 28 4.94 33.88 -6.95
N GLN A 29 3.60 33.80 -6.82
CA GLN A 29 2.65 34.54 -7.66
C GLN A 29 2.20 35.87 -7.03
N THR A 30 2.45 36.11 -5.74
CA THR A 30 1.97 37.32 -5.04
C THR A 30 2.61 38.63 -5.51
N SER A 31 3.88 38.62 -5.91
CA SER A 31 4.54 39.80 -6.47
C SER A 31 5.75 39.43 -7.35
N ARG A 32 6.08 40.32 -8.29
CA ARG A 32 7.26 40.17 -9.14
C ARG A 32 8.56 40.10 -8.33
N LYS A 33 8.69 40.94 -7.31
CA LYS A 33 9.89 40.98 -6.44
C LYS A 33 10.07 39.66 -5.69
N VAL A 34 8.99 39.09 -5.13
CA VAL A 34 9.03 37.78 -4.48
C VAL A 34 9.45 36.71 -5.48
N LYS A 35 8.84 36.67 -6.66
CA LYS A 35 9.22 35.74 -7.73
C LYS A 35 10.71 35.82 -8.05
N GLU A 36 11.23 37.01 -8.32
CA GLU A 36 12.65 37.20 -8.65
C GLU A 36 13.61 36.75 -7.53
N THR A 37 13.17 36.80 -6.28
CA THR A 37 14.00 36.48 -5.11
C THR A 37 13.94 34.99 -4.76
N ILE A 38 12.74 34.41 -4.67
CA ILE A 38 12.56 33.05 -4.15
C ILE A 38 12.25 31.99 -5.22
N ASP A 39 11.87 32.37 -6.44
CA ASP A 39 11.52 31.44 -7.53
C ASP A 39 12.75 30.97 -8.31
N ASN A 40 13.65 30.25 -7.64
CA ASN A 40 14.83 29.68 -8.25
C ASN A 40 14.96 28.18 -7.96
N ARG A 41 15.85 27.52 -8.70
CA ARG A 41 16.03 26.07 -8.61
C ARG A 41 16.40 25.60 -7.20
N ARG A 42 17.27 26.33 -6.51
CA ARG A 42 17.75 25.97 -5.16
C ARG A 42 16.60 25.97 -4.16
N PHE A 43 15.83 27.04 -4.09
CA PHE A 43 14.70 27.14 -3.15
C PHE A 43 13.55 26.18 -3.51
N TYR A 44 13.29 25.98 -4.80
CA TYR A 44 12.35 24.95 -5.25
C TYR A 44 12.77 23.55 -4.81
N GLU A 45 14.05 23.18 -4.95
CA GLU A 45 14.59 21.90 -4.49
C GLU A 45 14.49 21.75 -2.96
N VAL A 46 14.68 22.83 -2.20
CA VAL A 46 14.47 22.83 -0.74
C VAL A 46 13.01 22.54 -0.37
N VAL A 47 12.05 23.18 -1.05
CA VAL A 47 10.62 22.93 -0.83
C VAL A 47 10.26 21.49 -1.21
N LEU A 48 10.73 20.98 -2.35
CA LEU A 48 10.48 19.59 -2.73
C LEU A 48 11.09 18.58 -1.77
N ALA A 49 12.36 18.78 -1.39
CA ALA A 49 13.06 17.85 -0.53
C ALA A 49 12.44 17.82 0.88
N SER A 50 12.10 18.97 1.44
CA SER A 50 11.46 19.06 2.76
C SER A 50 10.10 18.39 2.82
N ASN A 51 9.29 18.50 1.75
CA ASN A 51 7.97 17.91 1.69
C ASN A 51 7.99 16.40 1.30
N PHE A 52 8.91 15.98 0.42
CA PHE A 52 8.80 14.66 -0.24
C PHE A 52 10.03 13.75 -0.17
N ALA A 53 11.24 14.24 0.17
CA ALA A 53 12.47 13.43 0.09
C ALA A 53 12.36 12.11 0.86
N GLN A 54 11.95 12.20 2.13
CA GLN A 54 11.81 11.01 2.97
C GLN A 54 10.79 10.02 2.40
N ARG A 55 9.70 10.51 1.80
CA ARG A 55 8.66 9.63 1.25
C ARG A 55 9.15 8.95 -0.03
N ILE A 56 9.83 9.68 -0.90
CA ILE A 56 10.43 9.14 -2.12
C ILE A 56 11.49 8.08 -1.77
N ASP A 57 12.33 8.35 -0.78
CA ASP A 57 13.29 7.38 -0.24
C ASP A 57 12.60 6.12 0.32
N ASN A 58 11.50 6.30 1.07
CA ASN A 58 10.73 5.17 1.61
C ASN A 58 10.17 4.29 0.51
N PHE A 59 9.68 4.89 -0.56
CA PHE A 59 9.17 4.18 -1.74
C PHE A 59 10.31 3.55 -2.56
N GLU A 60 11.57 3.71 -2.12
CA GLU A 60 12.80 3.29 -2.79
C GLU A 60 12.79 3.72 -4.25
N TRP A 61 12.48 4.99 -4.47
CA TRP A 61 12.67 5.67 -5.73
C TRP A 61 13.96 6.51 -5.67
N SER A 62 14.70 6.50 -6.77
CA SER A 62 15.95 7.21 -6.96
C SER A 62 15.69 8.66 -7.35
N PHE A 63 15.87 9.60 -6.42
CA PHE A 63 16.03 11.03 -6.75
C PHE A 63 17.24 11.29 -7.68
N SER A 64 18.21 10.37 -7.69
CA SER A 64 19.46 10.49 -8.45
C SER A 64 19.38 9.97 -9.89
N GLU A 65 18.33 9.24 -10.28
CA GLU A 65 18.08 8.87 -11.69
C GLU A 65 17.20 9.92 -12.39
N THR A 66 16.71 10.92 -11.66
CA THR A 66 16.02 12.08 -12.22
C THR A 66 17.00 13.18 -12.61
N ASP A 67 17.62 13.04 -13.78
CA ASP A 67 17.97 14.19 -14.64
C ASP A 67 16.71 14.98 -15.10
N LYS A 68 15.53 14.60 -14.58
CA LYS A 68 14.22 15.19 -14.85
C LYS A 68 13.48 15.49 -13.53
N ILE A 69 14.10 16.22 -12.61
CA ILE A 69 13.28 16.95 -11.62
C ILE A 69 12.37 17.86 -12.45
N LEU A 70 11.06 17.61 -12.38
CA LEU A 70 10.07 18.44 -13.08
C LEU A 70 10.30 19.91 -12.72
N SER A 71 10.23 20.81 -13.70
CA SER A 71 10.24 22.24 -13.37
C SER A 71 9.05 22.56 -12.47
N LYS A 72 9.13 23.67 -11.72
CA LYS A 72 8.02 24.13 -10.89
C LYS A 72 6.73 24.27 -11.72
N GLU A 73 6.81 24.82 -12.93
CA GLU A 73 5.65 24.96 -13.81
C GLU A 73 5.08 23.61 -14.26
N GLN A 74 5.95 22.66 -14.60
CA GLN A 74 5.52 21.31 -14.98
C GLN A 74 4.83 20.61 -13.83
N LEU A 75 5.42 20.64 -12.64
CA LEU A 75 4.84 20.03 -11.45
C LEU A 75 3.48 20.65 -11.10
N TRP A 76 3.39 21.98 -11.13
CA TRP A 76 2.13 22.70 -10.90
C TRP A 76 1.06 22.32 -11.93
N LYS A 77 1.41 22.31 -13.22
CA LYS A 77 0.50 21.92 -14.30
C LYS A 77 -0.06 20.51 -14.09
N LEU A 78 0.80 19.55 -13.74
CA LEU A 78 0.38 18.17 -13.50
C LEU A 78 -0.52 18.07 -12.26
N CYS A 79 -0.26 18.84 -11.20
CA CYS A 79 -1.15 18.92 -10.04
C CYS A 79 -2.54 19.42 -10.44
N CYS A 80 -2.62 20.52 -11.22
CA CYS A 80 -3.89 21.06 -11.70
C CYS A 80 -4.65 20.08 -12.62
N GLU A 81 -3.94 19.30 -13.45
CA GLU A 81 -4.57 18.26 -14.28
C GLU A 81 -5.22 17.15 -13.43
N ILE A 82 -4.59 16.77 -12.32
CA ILE A 82 -5.15 15.79 -11.38
C ILE A 82 -6.33 16.40 -10.61
N GLU A 83 -6.20 17.63 -10.13
CA GLU A 83 -7.28 18.34 -9.42
C GLU A 83 -8.52 18.46 -10.31
N THR A 84 -8.35 18.92 -11.56
CA THR A 84 -9.44 18.98 -12.56
C THR A 84 -10.10 17.61 -12.78
N PHE A 85 -9.32 16.54 -12.76
CA PHE A 85 -9.86 15.19 -12.85
C PHE A 85 -10.69 14.84 -11.61
N LEU A 86 -10.19 15.13 -10.41
CA LEU A 86 -10.90 14.85 -9.16
C LEU A 86 -12.18 15.68 -9.02
N ASP A 87 -12.14 16.97 -9.41
CA ASP A 87 -13.31 17.84 -9.49
C ASP A 87 -14.35 17.26 -10.45
N TRP A 88 -13.92 16.86 -11.64
CA TRP A 88 -14.80 16.26 -12.64
C TRP A 88 -15.48 14.98 -12.12
N VAL A 89 -14.77 14.10 -11.40
CA VAL A 89 -15.36 12.87 -10.86
C VAL A 89 -16.33 13.17 -9.70
N GLN A 90 -16.02 14.16 -8.87
CA GLN A 90 -16.88 14.60 -7.78
C GLN A 90 -18.18 15.23 -8.31
N GLU A 91 -18.09 16.09 -9.32
CA GLU A 91 -19.23 16.77 -9.95
C GLU A 91 -20.10 15.83 -10.79
N SER A 92 -19.48 14.89 -11.49
CA SER A 92 -20.18 14.07 -12.48
C SER A 92 -21.08 12.99 -11.88
N ASN A 93 -21.17 12.85 -10.56
CA ASN A 93 -21.88 11.78 -9.83
C ASN A 93 -21.55 10.40 -10.39
N VAL A 94 -20.73 9.59 -9.72
CA VAL A 94 -20.17 8.37 -10.33
C VAL A 94 -21.22 7.39 -10.89
N GLY A 95 -22.45 7.40 -10.37
CA GLY A 95 -23.60 6.72 -10.97
C GLY A 95 -23.94 7.14 -12.41
N ASP A 96 -23.81 8.41 -12.75
CA ASP A 96 -23.98 8.95 -14.10
C ASP A 96 -22.76 8.69 -15.00
N LEU A 97 -21.57 8.51 -14.41
CA LEU A 97 -20.36 8.14 -15.14
C LEU A 97 -20.37 6.67 -15.58
N ILE A 98 -20.95 5.79 -14.77
CA ILE A 98 -20.98 4.33 -15.03
C ILE A 98 -22.25 3.91 -15.79
N SER A 99 -23.32 4.70 -15.76
CA SER A 99 -24.55 4.42 -16.50
C SER A 99 -24.45 4.68 -18.01
N SER A 100 -23.48 5.50 -18.44
CA SER A 100 -23.21 5.79 -19.86
C SER A 100 -21.88 5.19 -20.30
N GLN A 101 -21.93 4.35 -21.32
CA GLN A 101 -20.73 3.72 -21.91
C GLN A 101 -19.68 4.75 -22.34
N ASP A 102 -20.09 5.90 -22.89
CA ASP A 102 -19.17 6.95 -23.33
C ASP A 102 -18.46 7.64 -22.14
N LYS A 103 -19.18 7.87 -21.04
CA LYS A 103 -18.60 8.45 -19.82
C LYS A 103 -17.64 7.47 -19.13
N GLU A 104 -17.96 6.18 -19.14
CA GLU A 104 -17.08 5.12 -18.64
C GLU A 104 -15.78 5.07 -19.46
N ILE A 105 -15.87 5.11 -20.79
CA ILE A 105 -14.70 5.17 -21.69
C ILE A 105 -13.87 6.44 -21.42
N CYS A 106 -14.51 7.58 -21.14
CA CYS A 106 -13.82 8.82 -20.83
C CYS A 106 -13.07 8.74 -19.49
N LEU A 107 -13.72 8.24 -18.43
CA LEU A 107 -13.12 7.98 -17.12
C LEU A 107 -11.88 7.09 -17.25
N ARG A 108 -12.01 5.99 -18.00
CA ARG A 108 -10.95 5.04 -18.35
C ARG A 108 -9.73 5.74 -18.96
N ARG A 109 -9.94 6.54 -20.00
CA ARG A 109 -8.87 7.28 -20.69
C ARG A 109 -8.17 8.27 -19.76
N LYS A 110 -8.91 8.99 -18.93
CA LYS A 110 -8.34 9.95 -17.97
C LYS A 110 -7.48 9.25 -16.91
N ILE A 111 -7.99 8.17 -16.28
CA ILE A 111 -7.23 7.37 -15.31
C ILE A 111 -5.96 6.86 -15.96
N HIS A 112 -6.07 6.24 -17.15
CA HIS A 112 -4.91 5.73 -17.88
C HIS A 112 -3.88 6.84 -18.10
N LYS A 113 -4.27 8.02 -18.60
CA LYS A 113 -3.36 9.14 -18.81
C LYS A 113 -2.59 9.52 -17.53
N LEU A 114 -3.28 9.61 -16.39
CA LEU A 114 -2.70 10.03 -15.11
C LEU A 114 -1.82 8.94 -14.47
N THR A 115 -2.11 7.67 -14.73
CA THR A 115 -1.35 6.54 -14.19
C THR A 115 -0.29 6.01 -15.15
N ALA A 116 -0.28 6.45 -16.41
CA ALA A 116 0.55 5.90 -17.48
C ALA A 116 2.00 6.41 -17.48
N LYS A 117 2.36 7.36 -16.63
CA LYS A 117 3.71 7.93 -16.62
C LYS A 117 4.19 8.17 -15.20
N ASP A 118 5.48 7.95 -15.01
CA ASP A 118 6.15 8.09 -13.72
C ASP A 118 6.20 9.56 -13.24
N GLU A 119 6.13 10.51 -14.17
CA GLU A 119 6.09 11.96 -13.88
C GLU A 119 4.89 12.37 -13.03
N TYR A 120 3.79 11.61 -13.06
CA TYR A 120 2.59 11.90 -12.27
C TYR A 120 2.70 11.45 -10.81
N MET A 121 3.72 10.68 -10.42
CA MET A 121 3.75 10.12 -9.07
C MET A 121 3.86 11.19 -7.98
N ILE A 122 4.80 12.14 -8.11
CA ILE A 122 4.95 13.25 -7.16
C ILE A 122 3.71 14.17 -7.19
N PRO A 123 3.19 14.61 -8.36
CA PRO A 123 1.92 15.33 -8.43
C PRO A 123 0.75 14.63 -7.72
N ILE A 124 0.55 13.32 -7.95
CA ILE A 124 -0.51 12.54 -7.30
C ILE A 124 -0.30 12.52 -5.77
N MET A 125 0.94 12.40 -5.30
CA MET A 125 1.25 12.47 -3.87
C MET A 125 0.91 13.83 -3.26
N ILE A 126 1.25 14.93 -3.93
CA ILE A 126 0.93 16.30 -3.51
C ILE A 126 -0.59 16.48 -3.40
N VAL A 127 -1.31 16.10 -4.46
CA VAL A 127 -2.77 16.25 -4.51
C VAL A 127 -3.46 15.33 -3.50
N TYR A 128 -2.96 14.11 -3.30
CA TYR A 128 -3.46 13.21 -2.27
C TYR A 128 -3.28 13.77 -0.86
N ASP A 129 -2.08 14.23 -0.50
CA ASP A 129 -1.79 14.73 0.85
C ASP A 129 -2.60 15.98 1.17
N SER A 130 -2.74 16.90 0.21
CA SER A 130 -3.59 18.08 0.36
C SER A 130 -5.07 17.70 0.46
N THR A 131 -5.56 16.82 -0.41
CA THR A 131 -6.97 16.36 -0.36
C THR A 131 -7.31 15.67 0.96
N VAL A 132 -6.39 14.89 1.52
CA VAL A 132 -6.55 14.28 2.85
C VAL A 132 -6.55 15.36 3.95
N ALA A 133 -5.65 16.34 3.87
CA ALA A 133 -5.59 17.43 4.85
C ALA A 133 -6.88 18.26 4.84
N ASP A 134 -7.33 18.68 3.66
CA ASP A 134 -8.56 19.44 3.45
C ASP A 134 -9.78 18.66 4.00
N PHE A 135 -9.87 17.35 3.71
CA PHE A 135 -10.93 16.49 4.24
C PHE A 135 -10.90 16.41 5.78
N MET A 136 -9.72 16.22 6.39
CA MET A 136 -9.60 16.11 7.84
C MET A 136 -9.89 17.42 8.57
N GLU A 137 -9.57 18.56 7.95
CA GLU A 137 -9.94 19.89 8.43
C GLU A 137 -11.46 20.08 8.41
N CYS A 138 -12.08 19.75 7.28
CA CYS A 138 -13.52 19.70 7.12
C CYS A 138 -14.23 18.85 8.18
N VAL A 139 -13.74 17.64 8.46
CA VAL A 139 -14.25 16.76 9.53
C VAL A 139 -14.12 17.43 10.90
N ARG A 140 -13.00 18.11 11.17
CA ARG A 140 -12.77 18.80 12.44
C ARG A 140 -13.74 19.97 12.63
N GLU A 141 -14.09 20.66 11.56
CA GLU A 141 -15.04 21.79 11.58
C GLU A 141 -16.49 21.33 11.72
N GLY A 142 -16.74 20.01 11.62
CA GLY A 142 -18.06 19.44 11.76
C GLY A 142 -18.98 19.74 10.57
N ASN A 143 -18.43 20.04 9.37
CA ASN A 143 -19.32 20.18 8.22
C ASN A 143 -20.00 18.84 7.99
N THR A 144 -21.33 18.89 7.91
CA THR A 144 -22.15 17.69 7.90
C THR A 144 -21.89 16.92 6.62
N MET A 145 -21.82 17.56 5.45
CA MET A 145 -21.62 16.89 4.16
C MET A 145 -20.21 17.08 3.59
N GLN A 146 -19.44 16.00 3.50
CA GLN A 146 -18.03 16.01 3.10
C GLN A 146 -17.78 15.20 1.83
N PRO A 147 -17.07 15.76 0.82
CA PRO A 147 -16.73 15.03 -0.40
C PRO A 147 -15.61 14.03 -0.15
N GLN A 148 -15.96 12.79 0.19
CA GLN A 148 -14.99 11.71 0.36
C GLN A 148 -14.54 11.10 -0.97
N SER A 149 -15.33 11.25 -2.05
CA SER A 149 -14.98 10.77 -3.39
C SER A 149 -13.62 11.30 -3.85
N ARG A 150 -13.34 12.57 -3.59
CA ARG A 150 -12.07 13.22 -3.92
C ARG A 150 -10.88 12.49 -3.28
N VAL A 151 -10.96 12.22 -1.98
CA VAL A 151 -9.94 11.48 -1.21
C VAL A 151 -9.79 10.06 -1.77
N SER A 152 -10.91 9.39 -1.99
CA SER A 152 -10.93 8.00 -2.48
C SER A 152 -10.31 7.86 -3.87
N TRP A 153 -10.63 8.76 -4.79
CA TRP A 153 -10.04 8.77 -6.14
C TRP A 153 -8.56 9.17 -6.13
N ALA A 154 -8.15 10.13 -5.29
CA ALA A 154 -6.74 10.48 -5.14
C ALA A 154 -5.90 9.32 -4.57
N GLN A 155 -6.42 8.64 -3.54
CA GLN A 155 -5.81 7.43 -3.00
C GLN A 155 -5.73 6.32 -4.04
N LEU A 156 -6.75 6.26 -4.90
CA LEU A 156 -6.77 5.25 -5.92
C LEU A 156 -5.71 5.47 -7.00
N LEU A 157 -5.55 6.70 -7.47
CA LEU A 157 -4.48 7.07 -8.39
C LEU A 157 -3.10 6.70 -7.81
N MET A 158 -2.89 6.93 -6.50
CA MET A 158 -1.68 6.51 -5.79
C MET A 158 -1.46 5.00 -5.84
N HIS A 159 -2.51 4.21 -5.59
CA HIS A 159 -2.45 2.75 -5.63
C HIS A 159 -2.11 2.22 -7.03
N LEU A 160 -2.75 2.76 -8.06
CA LEU A 160 -2.51 2.36 -9.45
C LEU A 160 -1.09 2.66 -9.91
N GLN A 161 -0.53 3.80 -9.50
CA GLN A 161 0.87 4.12 -9.77
C GLN A 161 1.84 3.16 -9.06
N ASN A 162 1.57 2.81 -7.80
CA ASN A 162 2.37 1.82 -7.07
C ASN A 162 2.33 0.44 -7.76
N PHE A 163 1.14 0.01 -8.17
CA PHE A 163 0.97 -1.25 -8.88
C PHE A 163 1.72 -1.28 -10.20
N ARG A 164 1.63 -0.22 -11.01
CA ARG A 164 2.40 -0.07 -12.25
C ARG A 164 3.90 -0.16 -12.00
N LYS A 165 4.42 0.49 -10.95
CA LYS A 165 5.85 0.41 -10.61
C LYS A 165 6.30 -1.02 -10.29
N ALA A 166 5.47 -1.78 -9.59
CA ALA A 166 5.76 -3.20 -9.36
C ALA A 166 5.78 -3.99 -10.68
N VAL A 167 4.81 -3.76 -11.56
CA VAL A 167 4.77 -4.39 -12.89
C VAL A 167 6.07 -4.10 -13.66
N ALA A 168 6.48 -2.83 -13.75
CA ALA A 168 7.71 -2.45 -14.44
C ALA A 168 8.94 -3.15 -13.86
N TYR A 169 9.06 -3.20 -12.52
CA TYR A 169 10.12 -3.97 -11.86
C TYR A 169 10.11 -5.44 -12.28
N PHE A 170 8.95 -6.09 -12.34
CA PHE A 170 8.86 -7.51 -12.68
C PHE A 170 9.08 -7.82 -14.16
N GLN A 171 8.80 -6.89 -15.06
CA GLN A 171 9.15 -6.99 -16.48
C GLN A 171 10.67 -6.94 -16.70
N GLU A 172 11.39 -6.17 -15.87
CA GLU A 172 12.84 -6.01 -15.95
C GLU A 172 13.61 -6.98 -15.03
N ALA A 173 12.91 -7.66 -14.12
CA ALA A 173 13.51 -8.47 -13.07
C ALA A 173 14.27 -9.68 -13.65
N LYS A 174 15.55 -9.81 -13.26
CA LYS A 174 16.32 -11.04 -13.51
C LYS A 174 15.72 -12.19 -12.69
N THR A 175 14.99 -13.06 -13.38
CA THR A 175 14.19 -14.15 -12.80
C THR A 175 14.97 -15.15 -11.96
N ASN A 176 16.30 -15.25 -12.15
CA ASN A 176 17.20 -16.13 -11.40
C ASN A 176 18.04 -15.40 -10.35
N SER A 177 17.80 -14.09 -10.13
CA SER A 177 18.54 -13.33 -9.13
C SER A 177 18.21 -13.81 -7.72
N THR A 178 19.25 -14.01 -6.91
CA THR A 178 19.15 -14.49 -5.52
C THR A 178 19.62 -13.46 -4.49
N THR A 179 20.04 -12.29 -4.96
CA THR A 179 20.62 -11.19 -4.16
C THR A 179 19.60 -10.10 -3.84
N ILE A 180 18.50 -10.00 -4.59
CA ILE A 180 17.48 -8.95 -4.48
C ILE A 180 16.12 -9.47 -3.97
N ILE A 181 16.11 -10.55 -3.21
CA ILE A 181 14.88 -11.25 -2.83
C ILE A 181 13.97 -10.43 -1.92
N GLU A 182 14.54 -9.69 -0.97
CA GLU A 182 13.77 -8.76 -0.14
C GLU A 182 13.11 -7.67 -0.99
N ARG A 183 13.84 -7.14 -1.99
CA ARG A 183 13.29 -6.17 -2.95
C ARG A 183 12.14 -6.76 -3.75
N THR A 184 12.25 -8.01 -4.20
CA THR A 184 11.13 -8.69 -4.85
C THR A 184 9.90 -8.77 -3.94
N PHE A 185 10.05 -9.19 -2.69
CA PHE A 185 8.94 -9.21 -1.72
C PHE A 185 8.34 -7.81 -1.50
N PHE A 186 9.19 -6.79 -1.45
CA PHE A 186 8.80 -5.39 -1.32
C PHE A 186 7.99 -4.91 -2.54
N GLU A 187 8.43 -5.23 -3.75
CA GLU A 187 7.77 -4.85 -5.00
C GLU A 187 6.39 -5.51 -5.13
N VAL A 188 6.26 -6.79 -4.74
CA VAL A 188 4.92 -7.42 -4.62
C VAL A 188 4.02 -6.64 -3.66
N SER A 189 4.58 -6.13 -2.56
CA SER A 189 3.83 -5.40 -1.52
C SER A 189 3.26 -4.06 -2.01
N ARG A 190 3.73 -3.51 -3.12
CA ARG A 190 3.14 -2.30 -3.75
C ARG A 190 1.70 -2.49 -4.21
N ALA A 191 1.28 -3.74 -4.40
CA ALA A 191 -0.09 -4.08 -4.72
C ALA A 191 -1.01 -4.09 -3.49
N ASP A 192 -0.48 -3.92 -2.26
CA ASP A 192 -1.29 -3.75 -1.05
C ASP A 192 -1.72 -2.27 -0.95
N PHE A 193 -3.01 -2.04 -0.73
CA PHE A 193 -3.57 -0.69 -0.65
C PHE A 193 -3.01 0.13 0.53
N ASN A 194 -2.52 -0.56 1.57
CA ASN A 194 -1.84 0.05 2.72
C ASN A 194 -0.35 0.33 2.48
N PHE A 195 0.16 0.13 1.26
CA PHE A 195 1.58 0.33 0.94
C PHE A 195 2.13 1.68 1.44
N PRO A 196 1.49 2.85 1.20
CA PRO A 196 2.03 4.14 1.66
C PRO A 196 2.23 4.25 3.18
N LEU A 197 1.41 3.54 3.96
CA LEU A 197 1.53 3.49 5.42
C LEU A 197 2.63 2.50 5.84
N LEU A 198 2.57 1.27 5.33
CA LEU A 198 3.45 0.19 5.74
C LEU A 198 4.91 0.44 5.33
N VAL A 199 5.13 1.11 4.21
CA VAL A 199 6.47 1.42 3.68
C VAL A 199 7.25 2.36 4.62
N ARG A 200 6.57 3.32 5.25
CA ARG A 200 7.18 4.24 6.24
C ARG A 200 7.71 3.48 7.45
N ASN A 201 6.96 2.47 7.90
CA ASN A 201 7.35 1.63 9.03
C ASN A 201 8.52 0.72 8.66
N ARG A 202 8.55 0.13 7.46
CA ARG A 202 9.72 -0.62 6.96
C ARG A 202 10.98 0.24 7.02
N SER A 203 10.96 1.46 6.49
CA SER A 203 12.15 2.33 6.51
C SER A 203 12.61 2.67 7.92
N LYS A 204 11.69 3.01 8.83
CA LYS A 204 12.01 3.25 10.24
C LYS A 204 12.66 2.03 10.89
N GLN A 205 12.10 0.84 10.67
CA GLN A 205 12.64 -0.40 11.23
C GLN A 205 13.99 -0.76 10.63
N LEU A 206 14.15 -0.67 9.31
CA LEU A 206 15.44 -0.90 8.65
C LEU A 206 16.50 0.07 9.16
N TYR A 207 16.19 1.36 9.28
CA TYR A 207 17.10 2.35 9.86
C TYR A 207 17.52 1.97 11.27
N ARG A 208 16.55 1.63 12.13
CA ARG A 208 16.81 1.18 13.52
C ARG A 208 17.70 -0.05 13.56
N MET A 209 17.36 -1.09 12.80
CA MET A 209 18.12 -2.35 12.73
C MET A 209 19.53 -2.11 12.23
N ARG A 210 19.71 -1.38 11.13
CA ARG A 210 21.02 -1.03 10.57
C ARG A 210 21.86 -0.28 11.60
N LYS A 211 21.28 0.71 12.29
CA LYS A 211 21.98 1.49 13.32
C LYS A 211 22.42 0.62 14.49
N GLN A 212 21.53 -0.23 15.01
CA GLN A 212 21.82 -1.11 16.15
C GLN A 212 22.85 -2.19 15.79
N ILE A 213 22.74 -2.82 14.63
CA ILE A 213 23.73 -3.80 14.16
C ILE A 213 25.08 -3.12 13.91
N SER A 214 25.12 -1.96 13.24
CA SER A 214 26.38 -1.24 13.05
C SER A 214 27.04 -0.81 14.36
N ALA A 215 26.27 -0.50 15.41
CA ALA A 215 26.81 -0.16 16.74
C ALA A 215 27.39 -1.37 17.49
N GLN A 216 26.99 -2.60 17.11
CA GLN A 216 27.53 -3.83 17.67
C GLN A 216 28.78 -4.32 16.92
N LEU A 217 29.08 -3.76 15.75
CA LEU A 217 30.30 -4.07 15.03
C LEU A 217 31.50 -3.42 15.75
N PRO A 218 32.63 -4.15 15.94
CA PRO A 218 33.83 -3.59 16.58
C PRO A 218 34.39 -2.37 15.86
N ILE A 219 34.12 -2.26 14.55
CA ILE A 219 34.52 -1.15 13.69
C ILE A 219 33.35 -0.74 12.82
N SER A 220 33.25 0.56 12.53
CA SER A 220 32.17 1.14 11.71
C SER A 220 32.44 1.01 10.20
N LYS A 221 33.71 1.02 9.79
CA LYS A 221 34.22 0.81 8.43
C LYS A 221 35.65 0.27 8.49
N GLY A 222 36.11 -0.41 7.44
CA GLY A 222 37.48 -0.91 7.33
C GLY A 222 37.55 -2.44 7.24
N THR A 223 38.63 -3.03 7.74
CA THR A 223 38.87 -4.47 7.68
C THR A 223 38.73 -5.11 9.05
N LEU A 224 37.82 -6.08 9.19
CA LEU A 224 37.67 -6.90 10.39
C LEU A 224 38.35 -8.25 10.17
N GLY A 225 39.40 -8.52 10.95
CA GLY A 225 40.20 -9.72 10.87
C GLY A 225 39.75 -10.81 11.83
N PHE A 226 39.72 -12.05 11.35
CA PHE A 226 39.47 -13.26 12.14
C PHE A 226 40.65 -14.22 11.96
N PRO A 227 41.13 -14.91 13.02
CA PRO A 227 42.27 -15.80 12.91
C PRO A 227 41.98 -17.04 12.06
N ASP A 228 40.74 -17.54 12.11
CA ASP A 228 40.29 -18.72 11.37
C ASP A 228 38.79 -18.64 11.01
N TRP A 229 38.33 -19.62 10.22
CA TRP A 229 36.92 -19.73 9.81
C TRP A 229 35.98 -20.01 10.99
N SER A 230 36.45 -20.69 12.04
CA SER A 230 35.64 -21.00 13.23
C SER A 230 35.25 -19.71 13.96
N SER A 231 36.21 -18.81 14.13
CA SER A 231 36.04 -17.50 14.76
C SER A 231 35.10 -16.61 13.95
N PHE A 232 35.25 -16.61 12.61
CA PHE A 232 34.33 -15.89 11.73
C PHE A 232 32.91 -16.45 11.78
N ILE A 233 32.73 -17.78 11.81
CA ILE A 233 31.42 -18.42 11.93
C ILE A 233 30.74 -18.06 13.26
N LYS A 234 31.49 -18.02 14.37
CA LYS A 234 30.95 -17.57 15.68
C LYS A 234 30.47 -16.13 15.63
N PHE A 235 31.23 -15.24 14.98
CA PHE A 235 30.82 -13.85 14.75
C PHE A 235 29.55 -13.77 13.90
N LEU A 236 29.50 -14.49 12.78
CA LEU A 236 28.33 -14.49 11.90
C LEU A 236 27.08 -15.00 12.63
N HIS A 237 27.22 -16.08 13.41
CA HIS A 237 26.16 -16.59 14.26
C HIS A 237 25.66 -15.52 15.24
N HIS A 238 26.57 -14.85 15.96
CA HIS A 238 26.20 -13.80 16.90
C HIS A 238 25.44 -12.66 16.20
N ILE A 239 25.96 -12.14 15.09
CA ILE A 239 25.31 -11.04 14.37
C ILE A 239 23.92 -11.43 13.88
N ILE A 240 23.75 -12.61 13.30
CA ILE A 240 22.43 -13.05 12.83
C ILE A 240 21.47 -13.24 14.01
N GLN A 241 21.91 -13.77 15.15
CA GLN A 241 21.10 -13.82 16.37
C GLN A 241 20.62 -12.42 16.78
N GLN A 242 21.48 -11.41 16.70
CA GLN A 242 21.08 -10.02 17.01
C GLN A 242 20.07 -9.51 16.00
N ILE A 243 20.29 -9.70 14.69
CA ILE A 243 19.32 -9.32 13.65
C ILE A 243 17.95 -9.94 13.96
N MET A 244 17.91 -11.24 14.27
CA MET A 244 16.69 -11.96 14.60
C MET A 244 15.98 -11.41 15.84
N ARG A 245 16.72 -11.03 16.88
CA ARG A 245 16.16 -10.40 18.09
C ARG A 245 15.55 -9.03 17.82
N LEU A 246 16.09 -8.31 16.83
CA LEU A 246 15.61 -6.99 16.44
C LEU A 246 14.41 -7.03 15.49
N LEU A 247 14.15 -8.18 14.86
CA LEU A 247 12.98 -8.33 14.01
C LEU A 247 11.69 -8.21 14.85
N PRO A 248 10.65 -7.54 14.32
CA PRO A 248 9.36 -7.44 14.99
C PRO A 248 8.80 -8.84 15.28
N LYS A 249 8.34 -9.05 16.52
CA LYS A 249 7.55 -10.23 16.86
C LYS A 249 6.12 -10.07 16.32
N PRO A 250 5.51 -11.12 15.76
CA PRO A 250 4.14 -11.05 15.27
C PRO A 250 3.18 -10.75 16.43
N LYS A 251 2.38 -9.69 16.29
CA LYS A 251 1.31 -9.31 17.23
C LYS A 251 -0.04 -9.88 16.81
N LYS A 252 -0.24 -10.06 15.50
CA LYS A 252 -1.47 -10.58 14.90
C LYS A 252 -1.13 -11.58 13.80
N GLN A 253 -1.97 -12.59 13.60
CA GLN A 253 -1.86 -13.49 12.46
C GLN A 253 -2.55 -12.84 11.26
N HIS A 254 -1.86 -12.77 10.13
CA HIS A 254 -2.42 -12.29 8.88
C HIS A 254 -2.24 -13.40 7.83
N PRO A 255 -3.28 -13.72 7.03
CA PRO A 255 -3.25 -14.87 6.13
C PRO A 255 -2.34 -14.66 4.91
N ALA A 256 -2.14 -13.41 4.47
CA ALA A 256 -1.30 -13.11 3.32
C ALA A 256 0.17 -12.88 3.72
N LEU A 257 1.08 -13.49 2.95
CA LEU A 257 2.49 -13.18 2.98
C LEU A 257 2.71 -11.75 2.47
N ASN A 258 3.03 -10.81 3.35
CA ASN A 258 3.41 -9.44 2.96
C ASN A 258 4.60 -8.99 3.81
N ILE A 259 5.71 -8.64 3.16
CA ILE A 259 6.95 -8.32 3.88
C ILE A 259 6.86 -7.01 4.65
N LEU A 260 6.08 -6.03 4.18
CA LEU A 260 5.88 -4.79 4.90
C LEU A 260 5.08 -5.02 6.19
N ARG A 261 4.08 -5.92 6.14
CA ARG A 261 3.36 -6.35 7.35
C ARG A 261 4.26 -7.11 8.32
N ALA A 262 5.22 -7.90 7.80
CA ALA A 262 6.25 -8.53 8.63
C ALA A 262 7.15 -7.48 9.34
N TYR A 263 7.59 -6.43 8.63
CA TYR A 263 8.28 -5.29 9.27
C TYR A 263 7.40 -4.52 10.26
N ASN A 264 6.07 -4.56 10.10
CA ASN A 264 5.15 -3.93 11.06
C ASN A 264 4.87 -4.81 12.29
N GLY A 265 5.17 -6.11 12.22
CA GLY A 265 4.77 -7.09 13.23
C GLY A 265 3.31 -7.53 13.13
N ASP A 266 2.63 -7.25 12.01
CA ASP A 266 1.21 -7.57 11.80
C ASP A 266 0.98 -8.88 11.05
N GLY A 267 1.99 -9.75 10.95
CA GLY A 267 1.87 -11.05 10.30
C GLY A 267 2.96 -12.02 10.70
N VAL A 268 2.68 -13.31 10.54
CA VAL A 268 3.71 -14.35 10.67
C VAL A 268 4.56 -14.30 9.41
N GLY A 269 5.73 -13.65 9.48
CA GLY A 269 6.70 -13.71 8.39
C GLY A 269 7.10 -15.16 8.15
N SER A 270 6.97 -15.64 6.91
CA SER A 270 7.48 -16.97 6.57
C SER A 270 8.99 -17.03 6.77
N LYS A 271 9.55 -18.23 6.92
CA LYS A 271 11.00 -18.40 7.08
C LYS A 271 11.77 -17.79 5.91
N GLU A 272 11.17 -17.82 4.72
CA GLU A 272 11.67 -17.24 3.48
C GLU A 272 11.76 -15.71 3.58
N MET A 273 10.72 -15.05 4.09
CA MET A 273 10.72 -13.61 4.31
C MET A 273 11.75 -13.21 5.34
N ILE A 274 11.81 -13.94 6.46
CA ILE A 274 12.79 -13.71 7.51
C ILE A 274 14.22 -13.86 6.96
N ALA A 275 14.50 -14.91 6.18
CA ALA A 275 15.79 -15.11 5.53
C ALA A 275 16.14 -13.95 4.59
N ALA A 276 15.17 -13.44 3.82
CA ALA A 276 15.35 -12.29 2.95
C ALA A 276 15.66 -11.00 3.73
N MET A 277 14.96 -10.73 4.84
CA MET A 277 15.21 -9.59 5.72
C MET A 277 16.60 -9.67 6.35
N VAL A 278 16.99 -10.85 6.87
CA VAL A 278 18.34 -11.08 7.41
C VAL A 278 19.40 -10.84 6.35
N ALA A 279 19.21 -11.40 5.16
CA ALA A 279 20.15 -11.23 4.06
C ALA A 279 20.34 -9.75 3.70
N LYS A 280 19.26 -8.96 3.65
CA LYS A 280 19.32 -7.52 3.40
C LYS A 280 20.16 -6.79 4.45
N ILE A 281 19.92 -7.05 5.74
CA ILE A 281 20.66 -6.39 6.83
C ILE A 281 22.13 -6.78 6.82
N LEU A 282 22.46 -8.06 6.57
CA LEU A 282 23.85 -8.49 6.44
C LEU A 282 24.56 -7.79 5.28
N THR A 283 23.91 -7.72 4.12
CA THR A 283 24.46 -7.03 2.94
C THR A 283 24.70 -5.55 3.21
N GLU A 284 23.72 -4.83 3.75
CA GLU A 284 23.77 -3.37 3.83
C GLU A 284 24.47 -2.83 5.09
N ALA A 285 24.31 -3.52 6.23
CA ALA A 285 24.80 -3.03 7.53
C ALA A 285 26.15 -3.64 7.94
N VAL A 286 26.51 -4.81 7.39
CA VAL A 286 27.72 -5.55 7.77
C VAL A 286 28.70 -5.58 6.60
N PHE A 287 28.42 -6.39 5.57
CA PHE A 287 29.37 -6.66 4.49
C PHE A 287 29.52 -5.53 3.49
N GLY A 288 28.52 -4.65 3.38
CA GLY A 288 28.60 -3.42 2.58
C GLY A 288 29.47 -2.32 3.21
N LYS A 289 29.80 -2.43 4.51
CA LYS A 289 30.59 -1.43 5.26
C LYS A 289 31.97 -1.92 5.69
N VAL A 290 32.09 -3.22 5.94
CA VAL A 290 33.28 -3.83 6.51
C VAL A 290 33.78 -4.96 5.60
N ARG A 291 35.06 -4.91 5.26
CA ARG A 291 35.76 -6.02 4.58
C ARG A 291 36.18 -7.05 5.62
N ILE A 292 35.94 -8.33 5.33
CA ILE A 292 36.29 -9.41 6.24
C ILE A 292 37.60 -10.05 5.77
N LYS A 293 38.53 -10.27 6.70
CA LYS A 293 39.75 -11.05 6.49
C LYS A 293 39.72 -12.28 7.40
N VAL A 294 39.94 -13.46 6.85
CA VAL A 294 39.99 -14.73 7.62
C VAL A 294 41.35 -15.37 7.40
N GLY A 295 42.15 -15.48 8.47
CA GLY A 295 43.57 -15.79 8.37
C GLY A 295 44.27 -14.77 7.46
N ASN A 296 44.85 -15.26 6.36
CA ASN A 296 45.50 -14.42 5.34
C ASN A 296 44.64 -14.16 4.09
N TYR A 297 43.36 -14.56 4.10
CA TYR A 297 42.49 -14.53 2.93
C TYR A 297 41.34 -13.52 3.06
N PHE A 298 40.95 -12.92 1.93
CA PHE A 298 39.76 -12.07 1.83
C PHE A 298 38.66 -12.84 1.08
N PRO A 299 37.70 -13.45 1.79
CA PRO A 299 36.64 -14.19 1.13
C PRO A 299 35.64 -13.28 0.41
N ASP A 300 35.12 -13.78 -0.71
CA ASP A 300 33.89 -13.24 -1.29
C ASP A 300 32.70 -13.64 -0.40
N LEU A 301 32.07 -12.64 0.22
CA LEU A 301 30.96 -12.79 1.14
C LEU A 301 29.66 -12.27 0.53
N THR A 302 29.43 -12.57 -0.75
CA THR A 302 28.12 -12.36 -1.38
C THR A 302 27.03 -13.08 -0.57
N VAL A 303 26.03 -12.32 -0.11
CA VAL A 303 24.91 -12.84 0.67
C VAL A 303 23.77 -13.23 -0.26
N ARG A 304 23.21 -14.44 -0.08
CA ARG A 304 22.06 -14.94 -0.87
C ARG A 304 21.02 -15.55 0.07
N ALA A 305 19.75 -15.36 -0.24
CA ALA A 305 18.66 -15.97 0.52
C ALA A 305 18.09 -17.20 -0.21
N SER A 306 17.83 -18.27 0.54
CA SER A 306 17.10 -19.47 0.15
C SER A 306 16.04 -19.76 1.23
N ALA A 307 15.13 -20.70 0.96
CA ALA A 307 13.86 -20.81 1.67
C ALA A 307 13.96 -20.81 3.22
N VAL A 308 14.96 -21.51 3.75
CA VAL A 308 15.27 -21.54 5.20
C VAL A 308 16.74 -21.23 5.50
N VAL A 309 17.46 -20.73 4.49
CA VAL A 309 18.92 -20.63 4.53
C VAL A 309 19.38 -19.27 4.04
N VAL A 310 20.24 -18.63 4.81
CA VAL A 310 21.03 -17.47 4.36
C VAL A 310 22.43 -17.97 4.02
N TRP A 311 22.85 -17.80 2.78
CA TRP A 311 24.20 -18.10 2.33
C TRP A 311 25.06 -16.85 2.43
N VAL A 312 26.27 -17.00 2.95
CA VAL A 312 27.29 -15.93 2.99
C VAL A 312 28.58 -16.50 2.39
N GLY A 313 28.80 -16.25 1.10
CA GLY A 313 29.86 -16.93 0.34
C GLY A 313 29.69 -18.45 0.36
N SER A 314 30.65 -19.17 0.95
CA SER A 314 30.61 -20.63 1.13
C SER A 314 30.01 -21.11 2.46
N ILE A 315 29.45 -20.20 3.26
CA ILE A 315 28.84 -20.52 4.55
C ILE A 315 27.33 -20.65 4.37
N GLU A 316 26.81 -21.81 4.75
CA GLU A 316 25.39 -22.08 4.89
C GLU A 316 24.95 -21.68 6.30
N VAL A 317 23.99 -20.76 6.43
CA VAL A 317 23.34 -20.42 7.69
C VAL A 317 21.89 -20.86 7.66
N ARG A 318 21.55 -21.91 8.39
CA ARG A 318 20.16 -22.39 8.52
C ARG A 318 19.42 -21.63 9.62
N LEU A 319 18.21 -21.18 9.32
CA LEU A 319 17.25 -20.64 10.26
C LEU A 319 16.26 -21.76 10.65
N ALA A 320 16.59 -22.52 11.69
CA ALA A 320 15.70 -23.58 12.18
C ALA A 320 14.75 -23.01 13.25
N SER A 321 13.44 -23.19 13.06
CA SER A 321 12.43 -22.77 14.04
C SER A 321 12.15 -23.90 15.03
N ARG A 322 12.42 -23.67 16.32
CA ARG A 322 11.74 -24.35 17.43
C ARG A 322 10.61 -23.45 17.95
N PRO A 323 9.65 -23.97 18.74
CA PRO A 323 8.50 -23.20 19.25
C PRO A 323 8.88 -21.92 20.02
N SER A 324 10.11 -21.81 20.53
CA SER A 324 10.57 -20.70 21.36
C SER A 324 11.88 -20.02 20.91
N GLU A 325 12.65 -20.62 19.98
CA GLU A 325 13.96 -20.10 19.55
C GLU A 325 14.31 -20.46 18.11
N ILE A 326 15.09 -19.58 17.46
CA ILE A 326 15.66 -19.82 16.14
C ILE A 326 17.09 -20.34 16.33
N GLN A 327 17.29 -21.62 16.03
CA GLN A 327 18.63 -22.20 15.98
C GLN A 327 19.31 -21.77 14.69
N ILE A 328 20.49 -21.17 14.83
CA ILE A 328 21.33 -20.76 13.74
C ILE A 328 22.45 -21.78 13.61
N ILE A 329 22.42 -22.57 12.53
CA ILE A 329 23.48 -23.52 12.23
C ILE A 329 24.27 -22.94 11.07
N ALA A 330 25.45 -22.43 11.37
CA ALA A 330 26.39 -21.90 10.38
C ALA A 330 27.49 -22.93 10.12
N ARG A 331 27.61 -23.40 8.87
CA ARG A 331 28.63 -24.36 8.47
C ARG A 331 29.25 -23.98 7.12
N ARG A 332 30.55 -24.20 6.97
CA ARG A 332 31.21 -24.06 5.67
C ARG A 332 30.88 -25.29 4.82
N VAL A 333 30.45 -25.06 3.59
CA VAL A 333 30.10 -26.13 2.64
C VAL A 333 31.08 -26.09 1.47
N ASN A 334 31.47 -27.27 0.98
CA ASN A 334 32.36 -27.37 -0.16
C ASN A 334 31.58 -26.96 -1.43
N PRO A 335 32.10 -26.07 -2.30
CA PRO A 335 31.34 -25.58 -3.45
C PRO A 335 30.88 -26.68 -4.42
N VAL A 336 31.66 -27.77 -4.52
CA VAL A 336 31.36 -28.93 -5.38
C VAL A 336 30.15 -29.73 -4.87
N SER A 337 29.81 -29.62 -3.58
CA SER A 337 28.67 -30.28 -2.95
C SER A 337 27.33 -29.55 -3.19
N LEU A 338 27.34 -28.37 -3.82
CA LEU A 338 26.17 -27.52 -4.05
C LEU A 338 25.25 -28.02 -5.18
N ARG A 339 25.26 -29.31 -5.53
CA ARG A 339 24.44 -29.85 -6.64
C ARG A 339 22.93 -29.90 -6.36
N ASN A 340 22.50 -29.62 -5.13
CA ASN A 340 21.11 -29.30 -4.81
C ASN A 340 21.10 -28.21 -3.73
N PRO A 341 21.17 -26.92 -4.09
CA PRO A 341 20.75 -25.90 -3.15
C PRO A 341 19.27 -26.17 -2.89
N LEU A 342 18.85 -26.21 -1.62
CA LEU A 342 17.45 -25.94 -1.28
C LEU A 342 17.00 -24.78 -2.18
N ALA A 343 15.98 -25.00 -3.01
CA ALA A 343 15.72 -24.19 -4.20
C ALA A 343 15.91 -22.69 -3.88
N PRO A 344 16.80 -21.98 -4.59
CA PRO A 344 17.09 -20.59 -4.27
C PRO A 344 15.80 -19.79 -4.30
N LEU A 345 15.65 -18.83 -3.37
CA LEU A 345 14.58 -17.86 -3.52
C LEU A 345 14.93 -17.04 -4.77
N THR A 346 14.03 -17.05 -5.73
CA THR A 346 14.08 -16.29 -6.97
C THR A 346 12.80 -15.45 -7.07
N PRO A 347 12.75 -14.39 -7.90
CA PRO A 347 11.51 -13.67 -8.16
C PRO A 347 10.32 -14.58 -8.47
N ARG A 348 10.51 -15.58 -9.33
CA ARG A 348 9.47 -16.58 -9.64
C ARG A 348 9.03 -17.36 -8.41
N ARG A 349 9.97 -17.84 -7.59
CA ARG A 349 9.66 -18.59 -6.37
C ARG A 349 8.94 -17.73 -5.33
N VAL A 350 9.31 -16.46 -5.19
CA VAL A 350 8.60 -15.49 -4.32
C VAL A 350 7.14 -15.38 -4.74
N LEU A 351 6.86 -15.22 -6.04
CA LEU A 351 5.49 -15.18 -6.55
C LEU A 351 4.77 -16.51 -6.31
N ASP A 352 5.41 -17.66 -6.53
CA ASP A 352 4.78 -18.96 -6.24
C ASP A 352 4.41 -19.14 -4.77
N LEU A 353 5.25 -18.66 -3.84
CA LEU A 353 4.95 -18.67 -2.41
C LEU A 353 3.76 -17.76 -2.06
N MET A 354 3.61 -16.64 -2.78
CA MET A 354 2.51 -15.69 -2.58
C MET A 354 1.15 -16.22 -3.06
N VAL A 355 1.13 -17.19 -3.99
CA VAL A 355 -0.11 -17.85 -4.47
C VAL A 355 -0.61 -18.94 -3.52
N LEU A 356 0.12 -19.28 -2.45
CA LEU A 356 -0.24 -20.35 -1.53
C LEU A 356 -0.91 -19.86 -0.24
N PRO A 357 -2.20 -19.45 -0.23
CA PRO A 357 -3.06 -19.69 0.90
C PRO A 357 -3.75 -21.04 0.64
N ASP A 358 -3.35 -22.11 1.33
CA ASP A 358 -4.23 -23.24 1.72
C ASP A 358 -3.51 -24.48 2.29
N GLN A 359 -2.18 -24.57 2.28
CA GLN A 359 -1.49 -25.79 2.75
C GLN A 359 -0.59 -25.61 3.98
N SER A 360 -0.71 -24.49 4.70
CA SER A 360 -0.13 -24.40 6.04
C SER A 360 -0.98 -25.23 7.01
N PRO A 361 -0.41 -26.21 7.74
CA PRO A 361 -1.15 -27.01 8.73
C PRO A 361 -1.68 -26.18 9.90
N THR A 362 -1.33 -24.89 10.01
CA THR A 362 -1.92 -23.97 10.99
C THR A 362 -3.23 -23.36 10.49
N VAL A 363 -3.47 -23.33 9.17
CA VAL A 363 -4.72 -22.81 8.57
C VAL A 363 -5.85 -23.83 8.65
N SER A 364 -5.55 -25.13 8.81
CA SER A 364 -6.59 -26.15 9.04
C SER A 364 -7.37 -25.94 10.35
N LEU A 365 -6.79 -25.24 11.34
CA LEU A 365 -7.52 -24.83 12.55
C LEU A 365 -8.44 -23.63 12.31
N LEU A 366 -8.15 -22.81 11.30
CA LEU A 366 -9.02 -21.71 10.85
C LEU A 366 -10.07 -22.18 9.83
N GLN A 367 -9.96 -23.39 9.28
CA GLN A 367 -11.00 -24.00 8.41
C GLN A 367 -12.30 -24.32 9.17
N ASN A 368 -12.28 -24.35 10.51
CA ASN A 368 -13.48 -24.47 11.34
C ASN A 368 -14.24 -23.15 11.50
N PHE A 369 -13.64 -22.02 11.13
CA PHE A 369 -14.41 -20.83 10.82
C PHE A 369 -14.66 -20.84 9.32
N HIS A 370 -15.94 -20.85 8.92
CA HIS A 370 -16.34 -20.58 7.55
C HIS A 370 -15.96 -19.14 7.15
N PHE A 371 -14.68 -18.85 6.97
CA PHE A 371 -14.20 -17.75 6.15
C PHE A 371 -13.72 -18.30 4.81
N PRO A 372 -14.62 -18.86 3.98
CA PRO A 372 -14.23 -19.18 2.64
C PRO A 372 -14.12 -17.81 1.95
N TRP A 373 -12.92 -17.46 1.46
CA TRP A 373 -12.67 -16.35 0.54
C TRP A 373 -12.62 -14.94 1.17
N SER A 374 -11.43 -14.55 1.64
CA SER A 374 -11.13 -13.12 1.78
C SER A 374 -10.91 -12.50 0.39
N PRO A 375 -11.64 -11.46 0.01
CA PRO A 375 -11.46 -10.74 -1.26
C PRO A 375 -10.07 -10.14 -1.44
N SER A 376 -9.41 -9.77 -0.35
CA SER A 376 -8.00 -9.39 -0.35
C SER A 376 -7.10 -10.53 -0.86
N ALA A 377 -7.44 -11.79 -0.58
CA ALA A 377 -6.70 -12.95 -1.08
C ALA A 377 -6.94 -13.19 -2.57
N THR A 378 -8.15 -12.99 -3.09
CA THR A 378 -8.45 -13.12 -4.53
C THR A 378 -7.75 -12.02 -5.34
N ARG A 379 -7.79 -10.77 -4.88
CA ARG A 379 -7.03 -9.67 -5.48
C ARG A 379 -5.53 -9.93 -5.44
N TRP A 380 -5.04 -10.41 -4.31
CA TRP A 380 -3.64 -10.78 -4.17
C TRP A 380 -3.27 -11.86 -5.18
N LYS A 381 -4.09 -12.92 -5.31
CA LYS A 381 -3.91 -13.94 -6.35
C LYS A 381 -3.88 -13.32 -7.75
N PHE A 382 -4.82 -12.44 -8.10
CA PHE A 382 -4.83 -11.73 -9.37
C PHE A 382 -3.52 -10.96 -9.60
N PHE A 383 -3.09 -10.14 -8.65
CA PHE A 383 -1.85 -9.37 -8.75
C PHE A 383 -0.62 -10.26 -8.92
N ILE A 384 -0.59 -11.39 -8.23
CA ILE A 384 0.49 -12.35 -8.40
C ILE A 384 0.46 -12.98 -9.80
N GLN A 385 -0.71 -13.31 -10.35
CA GLN A 385 -0.82 -13.80 -11.72
C GLN A 385 -0.33 -12.77 -12.73
N VAL A 386 -0.69 -11.49 -12.52
CA VAL A 386 -0.13 -10.38 -13.29
C VAL A 386 1.40 -10.40 -13.18
N PHE A 387 1.98 -10.35 -11.98
CA PHE A 387 3.45 -10.34 -11.86
C PHE A 387 4.13 -11.57 -12.46
N LYS A 388 3.50 -12.76 -12.38
CA LYS A 388 4.03 -14.00 -12.98
C LYS A 388 4.08 -13.89 -14.49
N ALA A 389 3.02 -13.40 -15.11
CA ALA A 389 3.03 -13.19 -16.55
C ALA A 389 4.05 -12.12 -16.99
N ALA A 390 4.37 -11.13 -16.13
CA ALA A 390 5.30 -10.04 -16.46
C ALA A 390 6.70 -10.61 -16.58
N ILE A 391 7.03 -11.45 -15.60
CA ILE A 391 8.26 -12.22 -15.57
C ILE A 391 8.38 -13.15 -16.80
N SER A 392 7.29 -13.81 -17.19
CA SER A 392 7.29 -14.74 -18.33
C SER A 392 7.21 -14.06 -19.70
N ASN A 393 7.05 -12.72 -19.76
CA ASN A 393 6.67 -11.99 -20.98
C ASN A 393 5.46 -12.62 -21.70
N GLU A 394 4.53 -13.20 -20.93
CA GLU A 394 3.34 -13.85 -21.48
C GLU A 394 2.31 -12.82 -21.92
N SER A 395 1.49 -13.20 -22.89
CA SER A 395 0.46 -12.35 -23.52
C SER A 395 -0.61 -11.86 -22.55
N ILE A 396 -0.64 -12.32 -21.29
CA ILE A 396 -1.43 -11.72 -20.22
C ILE A 396 -1.11 -10.21 -20.08
N PHE A 397 0.12 -9.77 -20.36
CA PHE A 397 0.47 -8.33 -20.45
C PHE A 397 -0.04 -7.66 -21.70
N SER A 398 -0.18 -8.44 -22.78
CA SER A 398 -0.87 -7.96 -23.96
C SER A 398 -2.39 -7.89 -23.78
N THR A 399 -2.91 -8.44 -22.68
CA THR A 399 -4.30 -8.33 -22.24
C THR A 399 -4.48 -7.25 -21.19
N ILE A 400 -3.51 -7.01 -20.28
CA ILE A 400 -3.47 -5.82 -19.40
C ILE A 400 -3.05 -4.60 -20.22
N LYS A 401 -3.91 -4.20 -21.14
CA LYS A 401 -3.65 -3.10 -22.06
C LYS A 401 -4.47 -1.86 -21.76
N ASP A 402 -5.55 -1.98 -20.98
CA ASP A 402 -6.53 -0.90 -20.85
C ASP A 402 -7.00 -0.67 -19.43
N ALA A 403 -7.58 0.52 -19.22
CA ALA A 403 -8.33 0.84 -18.00
C ALA A 403 -9.50 -0.13 -17.75
N ASP A 404 -9.87 -0.96 -18.75
CA ASP A 404 -10.75 -2.13 -18.66
C ASP A 404 -10.23 -3.19 -17.70
N ASP A 405 -8.93 -3.42 -17.60
CA ASP A 405 -8.34 -4.41 -16.70
C ASP A 405 -8.13 -3.86 -15.29
N MET A 406 -7.95 -2.53 -15.18
CA MET A 406 -7.99 -1.82 -13.90
C MET A 406 -9.42 -1.75 -13.35
N LEU A 407 -10.43 -1.49 -14.19
CA LEU A 407 -11.85 -1.62 -13.86
C LEU A 407 -12.27 -3.06 -13.64
N SER A 408 -11.76 -4.01 -14.40
CA SER A 408 -11.94 -5.43 -14.11
C SER A 408 -11.23 -5.80 -12.82
N TYR A 409 -10.10 -5.20 -12.43
CA TYR A 409 -9.53 -5.29 -11.09
C TYR A 409 -10.46 -4.68 -10.03
N PHE A 410 -11.05 -3.50 -10.28
CA PHE A 410 -12.04 -2.86 -9.40
C PHE A 410 -13.27 -3.75 -9.17
N TYR A 411 -13.82 -4.33 -10.23
CA TYR A 411 -14.98 -5.20 -10.18
C TYR A 411 -14.60 -6.62 -9.69
N SER A 412 -13.46 -7.19 -10.12
CA SER A 412 -12.97 -8.54 -9.76
C SER A 412 -12.45 -8.68 -8.36
N SER A 413 -12.20 -7.55 -7.71
CA SER A 413 -11.98 -7.46 -6.29
C SER A 413 -13.13 -8.07 -5.46
N SER A 414 -14.29 -8.32 -6.09
CA SER A 414 -15.47 -9.04 -5.54
C SER A 414 -15.70 -10.43 -6.13
N LEU A 415 -14.82 -10.94 -7.01
CA LEU A 415 -15.13 -12.02 -7.94
C LEU A 415 -14.02 -13.07 -7.97
N SER A 416 -14.33 -14.27 -7.48
CA SER A 416 -13.57 -15.47 -7.86
C SER A 416 -13.73 -15.73 -9.36
N GLU A 417 -12.69 -16.26 -9.98
CA GLU A 417 -12.52 -16.58 -11.41
C GLU A 417 -13.60 -17.46 -12.09
N ASN A 418 -14.71 -17.81 -11.43
CA ASN A 418 -15.68 -18.77 -11.95
C ASN A 418 -17.10 -18.26 -12.18
N ASP A 419 -17.41 -16.98 -11.98
CA ASP A 419 -18.81 -16.56 -12.20
C ASP A 419 -18.98 -15.20 -12.86
N ARG A 420 -19.01 -15.23 -14.19
CA ARG A 420 -19.50 -14.13 -15.04
C ARG A 420 -20.89 -13.64 -14.58
N ARG A 421 -21.73 -14.49 -13.98
CA ARG A 421 -23.02 -14.05 -13.43
C ARG A 421 -22.84 -13.12 -12.24
N THR A 422 -21.88 -13.37 -11.33
CA THR A 422 -21.68 -12.50 -10.17
C THR A 422 -21.12 -11.12 -10.55
N ILE A 423 -20.32 -11.01 -11.62
CA ILE A 423 -19.95 -9.69 -12.21
C ILE A 423 -21.20 -8.99 -12.70
N THR A 424 -22.00 -9.70 -13.50
CA THR A 424 -23.25 -9.17 -14.01
C THR A 424 -24.20 -8.83 -12.86
N THR A 425 -24.20 -9.57 -11.75
CA THR A 425 -25.08 -9.40 -10.59
C THR A 425 -24.60 -8.30 -9.64
N VAL A 426 -23.31 -8.16 -9.34
CA VAL A 426 -22.80 -7.03 -8.53
C VAL A 426 -22.83 -5.77 -9.36
N THR A 427 -22.37 -5.81 -10.61
CA THR A 427 -22.50 -4.66 -11.51
C THR A 427 -23.97 -4.38 -11.84
N SER A 428 -24.87 -5.37 -11.91
CA SER A 428 -26.31 -5.12 -12.00
C SER A 428 -26.92 -4.69 -10.67
N ILE A 429 -26.44 -5.12 -9.50
CA ILE A 429 -26.93 -4.66 -8.21
C ILE A 429 -26.48 -3.22 -8.02
N LEU A 430 -25.23 -2.86 -8.34
CA LEU A 430 -24.73 -1.49 -8.30
C LEU A 430 -25.44 -0.65 -9.36
N ARG A 431 -25.59 -1.12 -10.61
CA ARG A 431 -26.38 -0.42 -11.64
C ARG A 431 -27.85 -0.32 -11.27
N ASN A 432 -28.45 -1.34 -10.67
CA ASN A 432 -29.86 -1.33 -10.24
C ASN A 432 -30.02 -0.43 -9.02
N HIS A 433 -29.08 -0.42 -8.07
CA HIS A 433 -29.06 0.45 -6.91
C HIS A 433 -28.91 1.92 -7.32
N LEU A 434 -27.98 2.20 -8.23
CA LEU A 434 -27.77 3.54 -8.82
C LEU A 434 -28.94 3.94 -9.74
N ALA A 435 -29.54 3.01 -10.48
CA ALA A 435 -30.74 3.28 -11.30
C ALA A 435 -31.99 3.47 -10.42
N VAL A 436 -32.08 2.79 -9.29
CA VAL A 436 -33.13 2.94 -8.27
C VAL A 436 -33.04 4.30 -7.61
N GLU A 437 -31.84 4.75 -7.23
CA GLU A 437 -31.65 6.10 -6.65
C GLU A 437 -31.92 7.22 -7.68
N ASN A 438 -31.59 7.00 -8.96
CA ASN A 438 -31.80 7.99 -10.02
C ASN A 438 -33.22 7.98 -10.63
N SER A 439 -34.04 6.95 -10.34
CA SER A 439 -35.42 6.88 -10.82
C SER A 439 -36.38 7.51 -9.81
N ASN A 440 -36.50 8.83 -9.88
CA ASN A 440 -37.59 9.59 -9.27
C ASN A 440 -38.94 9.35 -9.99
N LYS A 441 -39.31 8.08 -10.21
CA LYS A 441 -40.62 7.70 -10.76
C LYS A 441 -41.17 6.51 -10.01
N GLU A 442 -42.24 6.80 -9.27
CA GLU A 442 -43.38 5.94 -8.98
C GLU A 442 -43.42 4.70 -9.88
N ASP A 443 -42.92 3.57 -9.40
CA ASP A 443 -43.70 2.36 -9.13
C ASP A 443 -42.81 1.12 -8.99
N THR A 444 -43.03 0.38 -7.90
CA THR A 444 -42.68 -1.04 -7.71
C THR A 444 -41.20 -1.44 -7.55
N CYS A 445 -40.51 -0.94 -6.50
CA CYS A 445 -39.77 -1.79 -5.53
C CYS A 445 -39.06 -1.03 -4.40
N VAL A 446 -39.03 0.31 -4.41
CA VAL A 446 -38.20 1.08 -3.45
C VAL A 446 -38.99 2.20 -2.77
N LYS A 447 -40.15 1.83 -2.22
CA LYS A 447 -40.65 2.47 -1.01
C LYS A 447 -40.60 1.42 0.08
N ASN A 448 -39.55 1.51 0.89
CA ASN A 448 -39.55 1.40 2.35
C ASN A 448 -38.18 0.94 2.86
N ILE A 449 -37.35 1.94 3.17
CA ILE A 449 -36.31 1.87 4.20
C ILE A 449 -36.94 1.19 5.44
N SER A 450 -36.27 0.24 6.07
CA SER A 450 -36.65 -0.24 7.41
C SER A 450 -36.76 0.92 8.41
N GLU A 451 -37.65 0.83 9.39
CA GLU A 451 -37.96 1.91 10.36
C GLU A 451 -36.79 2.38 11.27
N LYS A 452 -35.59 1.78 11.23
CA LYS A 452 -34.51 2.06 12.19
C LYS A 452 -33.15 2.44 11.62
N PHE A 453 -32.68 1.81 10.54
CA PHE A 453 -31.39 2.14 9.94
C PHE A 453 -31.53 2.55 8.47
N GLY A 454 -30.97 3.72 8.14
CA GLY A 454 -30.99 4.28 6.79
C GLY A 454 -29.94 3.68 5.85
N ASN A 455 -30.18 3.78 4.54
CA ASN A 455 -29.19 3.46 3.52
C ASN A 455 -27.91 4.30 3.71
N GLY A 456 -26.76 3.66 3.54
CA GLY A 456 -25.43 4.24 3.69
C GLY A 456 -24.97 4.42 5.14
N LEU A 457 -25.81 4.10 6.14
CA LEU A 457 -25.42 4.20 7.54
C LEU A 457 -24.28 3.23 7.85
N LEU A 458 -23.23 3.74 8.51
CA LEU A 458 -22.10 2.95 8.95
C LEU A 458 -22.50 2.15 10.20
N VAL A 459 -22.30 0.83 10.13
CA VAL A 459 -22.66 -0.11 11.20
C VAL A 459 -21.52 -1.06 11.56
N ILE A 460 -21.53 -1.51 12.81
CA ILE A 460 -20.69 -2.56 13.38
C ILE A 460 -21.57 -3.79 13.65
N ASN A 461 -21.07 -4.98 13.32
CA ASN A 461 -21.73 -6.24 13.70
C ASN A 461 -21.49 -6.58 15.20
N ARG A 462 -22.46 -7.20 15.88
CA ARG A 462 -22.45 -7.62 17.31
C ARG A 462 -21.21 -8.38 17.73
N ASN A 463 -20.64 -9.18 16.83
CA ASN A 463 -19.41 -9.95 17.09
C ASN A 463 -18.13 -9.14 16.82
N MET A 464 -18.26 -7.84 16.49
CA MET A 464 -17.18 -6.95 16.03
C MET A 464 -16.41 -7.51 14.83
N GLU A 465 -17.05 -8.38 14.04
CA GLU A 465 -16.40 -9.09 12.93
C GLU A 465 -16.10 -8.16 11.76
N TYR A 466 -16.87 -7.08 11.59
CA TYR A 466 -16.64 -6.07 10.55
C TYR A 466 -17.33 -4.73 10.86
N ILE A 467 -16.82 -3.68 10.20
CA ILE A 467 -17.49 -2.39 9.99
C ILE A 467 -17.96 -2.35 8.53
N GLY A 468 -19.21 -1.96 8.29
CA GLY A 468 -19.80 -1.93 6.96
C GLY A 468 -20.88 -0.89 6.83
N SER A 469 -21.37 -0.71 5.61
CA SER A 469 -22.43 0.26 5.31
C SER A 469 -23.67 -0.42 4.80
N ILE A 470 -24.83 0.01 5.28
CA ILE A 470 -26.12 -0.55 4.85
C ILE A 470 -26.35 -0.18 3.38
N ILE A 471 -26.74 -1.16 2.58
CA ILE A 471 -27.10 -0.98 1.16
C ILE A 471 -28.61 -1.03 1.00
N SER A 472 -29.26 -2.02 1.62
CA SER A 472 -30.70 -2.24 1.49
C SER A 472 -31.26 -3.06 2.65
N PHE A 473 -32.58 -3.14 2.74
CA PHE A 473 -33.29 -3.96 3.71
C PHE A 473 -34.19 -4.95 2.97
N ASP A 474 -34.04 -6.23 3.29
CA ASP A 474 -34.92 -7.28 2.79
C ASP A 474 -36.03 -7.56 3.81
N ARG A 475 -37.26 -7.25 3.39
CA ARG A 475 -38.47 -7.39 4.22
C ARG A 475 -38.89 -8.84 4.42
N GLU A 476 -38.62 -9.71 3.45
CA GLU A 476 -39.03 -11.11 3.54
C GLU A 476 -38.21 -11.86 4.58
N SER A 477 -36.91 -11.57 4.65
CA SER A 477 -35.99 -12.17 5.62
C SER A 477 -35.78 -11.34 6.90
N GLY A 478 -36.32 -10.12 6.97
CA GLY A 478 -36.09 -9.18 8.07
C GLY A 478 -34.63 -8.78 8.24
N SER A 479 -33.82 -8.87 7.18
CA SER A 479 -32.37 -8.73 7.23
C SER A 479 -31.88 -7.49 6.48
N TYR A 480 -30.82 -6.88 6.98
CA TYR A 480 -30.11 -5.80 6.33
C TYR A 480 -29.02 -6.35 5.42
N CYS A 481 -28.99 -5.86 4.20
CA CYS A 481 -27.88 -6.02 3.26
C CYS A 481 -26.80 -5.00 3.63
N VAL A 482 -25.65 -5.48 4.08
CA VAL A 482 -24.52 -4.66 4.52
C VAL A 482 -23.33 -4.91 3.60
N CYS A 483 -22.65 -3.85 3.17
CA CYS A 483 -21.37 -3.90 2.48
C CYS A 483 -20.25 -3.72 3.52
N PRO A 484 -19.54 -4.78 3.93
CA PRO A 484 -18.41 -4.63 4.82
C PRO A 484 -17.28 -3.84 4.14
N HIS A 485 -16.53 -3.06 4.90
CA HIS A 485 -15.38 -2.33 4.37
C HIS A 485 -14.12 -3.21 4.31
N ASP A 486 -14.02 -4.19 5.21
CA ASP A 486 -12.91 -5.16 5.26
C ASP A 486 -13.14 -6.40 4.39
N PHE A 487 -14.36 -6.57 3.86
CA PHE A 487 -14.73 -7.69 2.97
C PHE A 487 -15.63 -7.18 1.84
N THR A 488 -15.36 -7.57 0.60
CA THR A 488 -16.25 -7.24 -0.54
C THR A 488 -17.48 -8.12 -0.69
N ARG A 489 -17.73 -9.06 0.23
CA ARG A 489 -18.96 -9.85 0.16
C ARG A 489 -20.05 -9.10 0.89
N ILE A 490 -21.14 -8.84 0.18
CA ILE A 490 -22.37 -8.38 0.79
C ILE A 490 -22.79 -9.39 1.86
N CYS A 491 -23.02 -8.90 3.07
CA CYS A 491 -23.47 -9.70 4.19
C CYS A 491 -24.95 -9.40 4.45
N PHE A 492 -25.72 -10.43 4.78
CA PHE A 492 -27.06 -10.26 5.31
C PHE A 492 -26.99 -10.37 6.82
N ALA A 493 -27.35 -9.30 7.52
CA ALA A 493 -27.30 -9.21 8.96
C ALA A 493 -28.69 -8.95 9.53
N GLN A 494 -29.08 -9.74 10.52
CA GLN A 494 -30.31 -9.52 11.27
C GLN A 494 -30.22 -8.19 12.03
N GLU A 495 -31.34 -7.48 12.19
CA GLU A 495 -31.35 -6.16 12.86
C GLU A 495 -30.67 -6.20 14.24
N ALA A 496 -30.98 -7.23 15.04
CA ALA A 496 -30.42 -7.40 16.37
C ALA A 496 -28.89 -7.58 16.38
N SER A 497 -28.27 -7.88 15.25
CA SER A 497 -26.85 -8.16 15.11
C SER A 497 -26.01 -6.99 14.62
N ILE A 498 -26.60 -5.81 14.37
CA ILE A 498 -25.88 -4.63 13.89
C ILE A 498 -26.17 -3.40 14.75
N TYR A 499 -25.17 -2.54 14.88
CA TYR A 499 -25.24 -1.29 15.63
C TYR A 499 -24.69 -0.14 14.81
N PRO A 500 -25.25 1.07 14.92
CA PRO A 500 -24.65 2.23 14.30
C PRO A 500 -23.30 2.52 14.97
N VAL A 501 -22.35 3.01 14.20
CA VAL A 501 -21.06 3.46 14.74
C VAL A 501 -21.26 4.76 15.50
N ASP A 502 -21.05 4.74 16.82
CA ASP A 502 -21.08 5.92 17.68
C ASP A 502 -19.79 6.75 17.52
N THR A 503 -19.94 8.00 17.08
CA THR A 503 -18.86 8.95 16.78
C THR A 503 -18.84 10.15 17.73
N SER A 504 -19.42 10.01 18.93
CA SER A 504 -19.52 11.08 19.92
C SER A 504 -18.17 11.66 20.40
N ASP A 505 -17.07 10.94 20.26
CA ASP A 505 -15.71 11.44 20.52
C ASP A 505 -15.01 11.80 19.20
N LEU A 506 -14.81 13.09 18.95
CA LEU A 506 -14.18 13.62 17.73
C LEU A 506 -12.79 13.02 17.46
N GLU A 507 -11.99 12.73 18.50
CA GLU A 507 -10.66 12.16 18.32
C GLU A 507 -10.72 10.68 17.94
N GLN A 508 -11.70 9.94 18.47
CA GLN A 508 -11.97 8.56 18.04
C GLN A 508 -12.54 8.52 16.63
N THR A 509 -13.43 9.45 16.28
CA THR A 509 -13.99 9.60 14.94
C THR A 509 -12.91 9.85 13.91
N LYS A 510 -11.94 10.73 14.20
CA LYS A 510 -10.78 10.94 13.33
C LYS A 510 -9.98 9.65 13.12
N LYS A 511 -9.69 8.91 14.20
CA LYS A 511 -8.95 7.64 14.11
C LYS A 511 -9.72 6.60 13.29
N LEU A 512 -11.02 6.52 13.48
CA LEU A 512 -11.90 5.65 12.72
C LEU A 512 -11.90 6.04 11.23
N LEU A 513 -12.09 7.32 10.90
CA LEU A 513 -12.08 7.80 9.52
C LEU A 513 -10.73 7.55 8.85
N CYS A 514 -9.62 7.84 9.54
CA CYS A 514 -8.29 7.50 9.04
C CYS A 514 -8.12 5.99 8.79
N TRP A 515 -8.70 5.14 9.63
CA TRP A 515 -8.71 3.69 9.44
C TRP A 515 -9.61 3.29 8.26
N LEU A 516 -10.79 3.90 8.12
CA LEU A 516 -11.70 3.65 7.01
C LEU A 516 -11.07 4.02 5.66
N PHE A 517 -10.39 5.16 5.53
CA PHE A 517 -9.66 5.48 4.28
C PHE A 517 -8.53 4.50 3.98
N GLN A 518 -8.01 3.79 4.98
CA GLN A 518 -7.05 2.70 4.76
C GLN A 518 -7.73 1.40 4.33
N SER A 519 -9.05 1.30 4.50
CA SER A 519 -9.86 0.15 4.12
C SER A 519 -10.23 0.22 2.64
N GLU A 520 -9.86 -0.83 1.91
CA GLU A 520 -10.07 -0.95 0.47
C GLU A 520 -11.55 -0.88 0.10
N GLY A 521 -12.44 -1.53 0.87
CA GLY A 521 -13.86 -1.52 0.60
C GLY A 521 -14.46 -0.13 0.81
N PHE A 522 -14.00 0.60 1.82
CA PHE A 522 -14.46 1.97 2.06
C PHE A 522 -14.04 2.94 0.96
N VAL A 523 -12.78 2.91 0.50
CA VAL A 523 -12.36 3.72 -0.65
C VAL A 523 -13.18 3.39 -1.87
N PHE A 524 -13.39 2.11 -2.17
CA PHE A 524 -14.18 1.70 -3.33
C PHE A 524 -15.61 2.25 -3.25
N ILE A 525 -16.25 2.08 -2.11
CA ILE A 525 -17.62 2.54 -1.88
C ILE A 525 -17.70 4.07 -1.95
N GLY A 526 -16.75 4.78 -1.36
CA GLY A 526 -16.67 6.25 -1.43
C GLY A 526 -16.31 6.77 -2.82
N ALA A 527 -15.54 6.02 -3.60
CA ALA A 527 -15.21 6.37 -4.99
C ALA A 527 -16.40 6.16 -5.93
N CYS A 528 -17.22 5.13 -5.71
CA CYS A 528 -18.18 4.64 -6.71
C CYS A 528 -19.66 4.79 -6.35
N LEU A 529 -20.02 4.74 -5.07
CA LEU A 529 -21.42 4.61 -4.63
C LEU A 529 -21.89 5.77 -3.77
N TYR A 530 -21.10 6.17 -2.80
CA TYR A 530 -21.46 7.24 -1.87
C TYR A 530 -20.36 8.29 -1.88
N PRO A 531 -20.37 9.21 -2.86
CA PRO A 531 -19.33 10.21 -3.00
C PRO A 531 -19.23 11.19 -1.83
N TYR A 532 -20.28 11.25 -1.00
CA TYR A 532 -20.35 12.14 0.14
C TYR A 532 -20.51 11.36 1.45
N MET A 533 -20.01 11.96 2.53
CA MET A 533 -20.20 11.49 3.89
C MET A 533 -20.96 12.54 4.67
N LEU A 534 -21.98 12.11 5.41
CA LEU A 534 -22.83 12.89 6.26
C LEU A 534 -22.57 12.55 7.74
N HIS A 535 -22.27 13.54 8.57
CA HIS A 535 -22.21 13.38 10.03
C HIS A 535 -23.53 13.85 10.65
N GLU A 536 -24.36 12.90 11.12
CA GLU A 536 -25.68 13.15 11.72
C GLU A 536 -25.65 12.77 13.20
N ASP A 537 -25.83 13.75 14.09
CA ASP A 537 -25.79 13.58 15.56
C ASP A 537 -24.52 12.89 16.08
N LYS A 538 -24.61 11.57 16.31
CA LYS A 538 -23.55 10.68 16.83
C LYS A 538 -23.16 9.57 15.85
N ASN A 539 -23.59 9.66 14.58
CA ASN A 539 -23.38 8.60 13.59
C ASN A 539 -22.78 9.16 12.29
N ILE A 540 -22.19 8.26 11.50
CA ILE A 540 -21.76 8.53 10.13
C ILE A 540 -22.67 7.82 9.14
N ARG A 541 -23.15 8.57 8.15
CA ARG A 541 -23.91 8.05 7.03
C ARG A 541 -23.21 8.42 5.73
N MET A 542 -23.04 7.48 4.82
CA MET A 542 -22.58 7.79 3.47
C MET A 542 -23.79 8.08 2.59
N VAL A 543 -23.70 9.10 1.75
CA VAL A 543 -24.82 9.55 0.93
C VAL A 543 -24.42 9.61 -0.54
N SER A 544 -25.37 9.18 -1.36
CA SER A 544 -25.31 9.33 -2.80
C SER A 544 -25.54 10.79 -3.16
N SER A 545 -25.13 11.15 -4.37
CA SER A 545 -25.27 12.51 -4.87
C SER A 545 -26.70 12.94 -5.19
N SER A 546 -27.64 12.00 -5.24
CA SER A 546 -29.07 12.24 -5.46
C SER A 546 -29.81 12.73 -4.21
N HIS A 547 -29.13 12.81 -3.06
CA HIS A 547 -29.64 13.38 -1.82
C HIS A 547 -29.33 14.87 -1.62
N ASN A 548 -28.79 15.55 -2.64
CA ASN A 548 -28.59 17.01 -2.66
C ASN A 548 -29.68 17.76 -3.40
#